data_AF-A0A8K0UGD3-F1
#
_entry.id   AF-A0A8K0UGD3-F1
#
_cell.length_a   1.000
_cell.length_b   1.000
_cell.length_c   1.000
_cell.angle_alpha   90.00
_cell.angle_beta   90.00
_cell.angle_gamma   90.00
#
_symmetry.space_group_name_H-M   'P 1'
#
loop_
_entity.id
_entity.type
_entity.pdbx_description
1 polymer ?
#
loop_
_entity_poly.entity_id
_entity_poly.type
_entity_poly.pdbx_seq_one_letter_code
_entity_poly.pdbx_strand_id
1 'polypeptide(L)' 'PNLVALQNDDTDEDAVVITALTVLPFCCHADLLTMSRDELVGVAETLNRKLPEALRIDTGAGRTEGFIRNSVEVLV' A
#
# COMPACT_ATOMS: atom_id res chain seq x y z
N PRO A 1 12.19 -10.51 -12.62
CA PRO A 1 11.67 -10.08 -11.30
C PRO A 1 11.63 -8.55 -11.21
N ASN A 2 10.42 -7.98 -11.15
CA ASN A 2 10.26 -6.54 -10.96
C ASN A 2 10.45 -6.24 -9.47
N LEU A 3 11.62 -5.69 -9.13
CA LEU A 3 11.91 -5.18 -7.78
C LEU A 3 11.56 -3.70 -7.77
N VAL A 4 10.74 -3.29 -6.82
CA VAL A 4 10.33 -1.89 -6.64
C VAL A 4 10.62 -1.48 -5.21
N ALA A 5 11.01 -0.23 -5.02
CA ALA A 5 11.14 0.37 -3.69
C ALA A 5 10.13 1.51 -3.56
N LEU A 6 9.40 1.53 -2.45
CA LEU A 6 8.58 2.66 -2.06
C LEU A 6 9.44 3.62 -1.24
N GLN A 7 9.39 4.90 -1.59
CA GLN A 7 10.02 5.98 -0.83
C GLN A 7 8.91 6.78 -0.15
N ASN A 8 8.96 6.87 1.18
CA ASN A 8 8.08 7.72 1.96
C ASN A 8 8.94 8.70 2.76
N ASP A 9 8.53 9.96 2.80
CA ASP A 9 9.17 10.95 3.64
C ASP A 9 8.54 10.89 5.04
N ASP A 10 9.39 10.77 6.05
CA ASP A 10 9.01 10.85 7.45
C ASP A 10 9.40 12.24 7.96
N THR A 11 8.44 13.15 7.94
CA THR A 11 8.68 14.57 8.27
C THR A 11 8.88 14.80 9.76
N ASP A 12 8.37 13.91 10.60
CA ASP A 12 8.48 14.03 12.05
C ASP A 12 9.93 13.74 12.50
N GLU A 13 10.58 12.78 11.83
CA GLU A 13 11.95 12.33 12.11
C GLU A 13 12.99 12.91 11.14
N ASP A 14 12.59 13.78 10.20
CA ASP A 14 13.42 14.30 9.10
C ASP A 14 14.18 13.17 8.37
N ALA A 15 13.44 12.11 8.03
CA ALA A 15 13.99 10.87 7.50
C ALA A 15 13.29 10.43 6.21
N VAL A 16 13.96 9.54 5.47
CA VAL A 16 13.37 8.88 4.30
C VAL A 16 13.27 7.39 4.56
N VAL A 17 12.06 6.85 4.47
CA VAL A 17 11.78 5.42 4.66
C VAL A 17 11.73 4.75 3.29
N ILE A 18 12.67 3.83 3.06
CA ILE A 18 12.71 3.00 1.85
C ILE A 18 12.19 1.60 2.16
N THR A 19 11.06 1.22 1.56
CA THR A 19 10.48 -0.12 1.67
C THR A 19 10.70 -0.89 0.37
N ALA A 20 11.54 -1.92 0.41
CA ALA A 20 11.80 -2.78 -0.75
C ALA A 20 10.71 -3.85 -0.91
N LEU A 21 10.08 -3.88 -2.08
CA LEU A 21 9.08 -4.85 -2.50
C LEU A 21 9.68 -5.85 -3.49
N THR A 22 9.58 -7.13 -3.15
CA THR A 22 10.01 -8.25 -4.01
C THR A 22 8.91 -8.73 -4.94
N VAL A 23 7.70 -8.21 -4.78
CA VAL A 23 6.49 -8.50 -5.56
C VAL A 23 5.74 -7.19 -5.74
N LEU A 24 5.28 -6.91 -6.96
CA LEU A 24 4.35 -5.82 -7.22
C LEU A 24 2.97 -6.19 -6.68
N PRO A 25 2.39 -5.39 -5.77
CA PRO A 25 1.10 -5.71 -5.18
C PRO A 25 -0.05 -5.59 -6.21
N PHE A 26 0.11 -4.79 -7.27
CA PHE A 26 -0.81 -4.67 -8.40
C PHE A 26 -0.03 -4.26 -9.66
N CYS A 27 -0.62 -4.44 -10.85
CA CYS A 27 0.11 -4.25 -12.11
C CYS A 27 0.10 -2.80 -12.63
N CYS A 28 -0.94 -2.03 -12.34
CA CYS A 28 -1.06 -0.62 -12.70
C CYS A 28 -2.15 0.08 -11.89
N HIS A 29 -2.19 1.42 -11.91
CA HIS A 29 -3.23 2.19 -11.23
C HIS A 29 -4.64 1.89 -11.76
N ALA A 30 -4.80 1.60 -13.06
CA ALA A 30 -6.11 1.28 -13.65
C ALA A 30 -6.73 0.00 -13.05
N ASP A 31 -5.89 -0.99 -12.76
CA ASP A 31 -6.27 -2.24 -12.09
C ASP A 31 -6.82 -1.96 -10.68
N LEU A 32 -6.12 -1.10 -9.92
CA LEU A 32 -6.51 -0.68 -8.57
C LEU A 32 -7.89 0.00 -8.52
N LEU A 33 -8.26 0.77 -9.56
CA LEU A 33 -9.56 1.43 -9.66
C LEU A 33 -10.73 0.43 -9.86
N THR A 34 -10.45 -0.73 -10.45
CA THR A 34 -11.44 -1.76 -10.79
C THR A 34 -11.52 -2.91 -9.80
N MET A 35 -10.54 -3.02 -8.88
CA MET A 35 -10.49 -4.08 -7.88
C MET A 35 -11.71 -4.08 -6.94
N SER A 36 -12.19 -5.29 -6.68
CA SER A 36 -13.14 -5.58 -5.60
C SER A 36 -12.52 -5.35 -4.23
N ARG A 37 -13.34 -5.26 -3.18
CA ARG A 37 -12.88 -5.20 -1.79
C ARG A 37 -11.84 -6.26 -1.45
N ASP A 38 -12.10 -7.53 -1.78
CA ASP A 38 -11.22 -8.63 -1.38
C ASP A 38 -9.84 -8.51 -2.03
N GLU A 39 -9.80 -8.06 -3.28
CA GLU A 39 -8.55 -7.77 -3.99
C GLU A 39 -7.80 -6.58 -3.36
N LEU A 40 -8.50 -5.49 -3.02
CA LEU A 40 -7.92 -4.34 -2.32
C LEU A 40 -7.35 -4.72 -0.96
N VAL A 41 -8.04 -5.60 -0.22
CA VAL A 41 -7.54 -6.13 1.06
C VAL A 41 -6.27 -6.95 0.84
N GLY A 42 -6.22 -7.83 -0.17
CA GLY A 42 -5.03 -8.61 -0.49
C GLY A 42 -3.81 -7.75 -0.88
N VAL A 43 -4.04 -6.67 -1.62
CA VAL A 43 -3.03 -5.64 -1.93
C VAL A 43 -2.51 -5.00 -0.64
N ALA A 44 -3.43 -4.52 0.20
CA ALA A 44 -3.09 -3.85 1.46
C ALA A 44 -2.35 -4.79 2.44
N GLU A 45 -2.75 -6.06 2.54
CA GLU A 45 -2.05 -7.07 3.35
C GLU A 45 -0.63 -7.35 2.83
N THR A 46 -0.45 -7.37 1.51
CA THR A 46 0.87 -7.56 0.90
C THR A 46 1.79 -6.39 1.21
N LEU A 47 1.28 -5.16 1.17
CA LEU A 47 1.99 -3.96 1.58
C LEU A 47 2.28 -3.97 3.10
N ASN A 48 1.28 -4.24 3.94
CA ASN A 48 1.38 -4.24 5.40
C ASN A 48 2.40 -5.24 5.96
N ARG A 49 2.69 -6.33 5.23
CA ARG A 49 3.76 -7.28 5.57
C ARG A 49 5.17 -6.68 5.43
N LYS A 50 5.32 -5.61 4.67
CA LYS A 50 6.60 -4.94 4.39
C LYS A 50 6.70 -3.55 4.99
N LEU A 51 5.56 -2.87 5.15
CA LEU A 51 5.51 -1.53 5.71
C LEU A 51 5.79 -1.52 7.22
N PRO A 52 6.44 -0.46 7.74
CA PRO A 52 6.49 -0.20 9.17
C PRO A 52 5.08 0.03 9.72
N GLU A 53 4.91 -0.17 11.02
CA GLU A 53 3.60 -0.15 11.68
C GLU A 53 2.82 1.16 11.44
N ALA A 54 3.52 2.30 11.48
CA ALA A 54 2.94 3.62 11.26
C ALA A 54 2.33 3.81 9.86
N LEU A 55 2.80 3.05 8.85
CA LEU A 55 2.34 3.15 7.46
C LEU A 55 1.35 2.05 7.08
N ARG A 56 0.94 1.19 8.03
CA ARG A 56 0.01 0.10 7.71
C ARG A 56 -1.38 0.62 7.37
N ILE A 57 -1.97 0.02 6.34
CA ILE A 57 -3.31 0.30 5.87
C ILE A 57 -4.31 -0.48 6.72
N ASP A 58 -5.31 0.22 7.27
CA ASP A 58 -6.42 -0.41 7.99
C ASP A 58 -7.40 -1.05 6.99
N THR A 59 -7.54 -2.38 7.04
CA THR A 59 -8.44 -3.18 6.20
C THR A 59 -9.69 -3.67 6.93
N GLY A 60 -9.97 -3.15 8.13
CA GLY A 60 -11.08 -3.58 8.97
C GLY A 60 -12.44 -3.54 8.26
N ALA A 61 -13.38 -4.38 8.69
CA ALA A 61 -14.68 -4.55 8.05
C ALA A 61 -15.48 -3.24 7.89
N GLY A 62 -15.25 -2.24 8.74
CA GLY A 62 -15.87 -0.91 8.65
C GLY A 62 -15.26 0.04 7.62
N ARG A 63 -14.11 -0.28 7.04
CA ARG A 63 -13.46 0.54 5.99
C ARG A 63 -14.12 0.33 4.65
N THR A 64 -14.25 1.38 3.84
CA THR A 64 -14.79 1.29 2.49
C THR A 64 -13.70 0.89 1.49
N GLU A 65 -14.08 0.38 0.32
CA GLU A 65 -13.15 0.13 -0.79
C GLU A 65 -12.39 1.41 -1.16
N GLY A 66 -13.11 2.55 -1.22
CA GLY A 66 -12.50 3.86 -1.50
C GLY A 66 -11.46 4.29 -0.45
N PHE A 67 -11.68 3.96 0.83
CA PHE A 67 -10.68 4.21 1.88
C PHE A 67 -9.41 3.38 1.64
N ILE A 68 -9.56 2.07 1.48
CA ILE A 68 -8.41 1.16 1.30
C ILE A 68 -7.63 1.55 0.04
N ARG A 69 -8.35 1.83 -1.06
CA ARG A 69 -7.76 2.31 -2.32
C ARG A 69 -6.98 3.60 -2.13
N ASN A 70 -7.58 4.62 -1.53
CA ASN A 70 -6.92 5.90 -1.30
C ASN A 70 -5.67 5.74 -0.43
N SER A 71 -5.72 4.86 0.58
CA SER A 71 -4.53 4.56 1.39
C SER A 71 -3.42 3.87 0.60
N VAL A 72 -3.75 2.99 -0.35
CA VAL A 72 -2.76 2.42 -1.27
C VAL A 72 -2.18 3.52 -2.16
N GLU A 73 -3.02 4.38 -2.75
CA GLU A 73 -2.59 5.46 -3.65
C GLU A 73 -1.65 6.48 -3.00
N VAL A 74 -1.80 6.76 -1.71
CA VAL A 74 -0.90 7.68 -0.99
C VAL A 74 0.52 7.09 -0.83
N LEU A 75 0.67 5.77 -0.89
CA LEU A 75 1.94 5.08 -0.67
C LEU A 75 2.76 4.85 -1.96
N VAL A 76 2.18 5.02 -3.16
CA VAL A 76 2.79 4.73 -4.48
C VAL A 76 2.91 5.94 -5.39
#